data_AF-A0A096LUC2-F1
#
_entry.id   AF-A0A096LUC2-F1
#
_cell.length_a   1.000
_cell.length_b   1.000
_cell.length_c   1.000
_cell.angle_alpha   90.00
_cell.angle_beta   90.00
_cell.angle_gamma   90.00
#
_symmetry.space_group_name_H-M   'P 1'
#
loop_
_entity.id
_entity.type
_entity.pdbx_description
1 polymer ?
#
loop_
_entity_poly.entity_id
_entity_poly.type
_entity_poly.pdbx_seq_one_letter_code
_entity_poly.pdbx_strand_id
1 'polypeptide(L)'
;DLLETMRVFLCLTIKTKAKECFNINKFTVRVGDEVTLPCKDVTDGQNKCDGTTWSFIRSASVTLFEAGNINLTIPDRLNVTVNCSLVIKKVSMEDVGRYTCRQLTSGQEGPNSSVYLSVVHSSPVTEQKINDSVVLNCSVVDYEIPRHTVEWLYEGKTSSDSKTSPPVYRSTVILTTSLHQNSTSLSSIKCNVTNISTKEVQLFTFSHQSTDQDTDQNTGHKADQNTG
;
A
#
# COMPACT_ATOMS: atom_id res chain seq x y z
N ASP A 1 -5.20 -15.18 35.77
CA ASP A 1 -4.76 -16.47 36.31
C ASP A 1 -3.57 -16.99 35.52
N LEU A 2 -2.44 -17.20 36.22
CA LEU A 2 -1.05 -17.56 35.84
C LEU A 2 -0.42 -17.11 34.49
N LEU A 3 -1.15 -17.02 33.37
CA LEU A 3 -0.61 -16.74 32.04
C LEU A 3 -0.33 -15.25 31.77
N GLU A 4 -1.19 -14.37 32.29
CA GLU A 4 -1.00 -12.90 32.23
C GLU A 4 0.16 -12.44 33.13
N THR A 5 0.29 -13.04 34.32
CA THR A 5 1.35 -12.73 35.29
C THR A 5 2.72 -13.21 34.83
N MET A 6 2.79 -14.30 34.06
CA MET A 6 4.04 -14.83 33.47
C MET A 6 4.55 -13.97 32.30
N ARG A 7 3.67 -13.29 31.56
CA ARG A 7 4.06 -12.38 30.47
C ARG A 7 4.70 -11.09 30.97
N VAL A 8 4.20 -10.55 32.08
CA VAL A 8 4.74 -9.34 32.71
C VAL A 8 6.10 -9.61 33.37
N PHE A 9 6.31 -10.81 33.92
CA PHE A 9 7.55 -11.16 34.60
C PHE A 9 8.74 -11.42 33.67
N LEU A 10 8.52 -11.92 32.43
CA LEU A 10 9.61 -12.16 31.48
C LEU A 10 10.30 -10.88 31.00
N CYS A 11 9.62 -9.73 31.10
CA CYS A 11 10.21 -8.42 30.78
C CYS A 11 11.02 -7.81 31.93
N LEU A 12 10.88 -8.29 33.18
CA LEU A 12 11.42 -7.61 34.36
C LEU A 12 12.74 -8.16 34.90
N THR A 13 13.29 -9.26 34.35
CA THR A 13 14.53 -9.87 34.85
C THR A 13 15.75 -9.75 33.94
N ILE A 14 15.63 -9.13 32.76
CA ILE A 14 16.78 -8.90 31.88
C ILE A 14 17.26 -7.45 32.03
N LYS A 15 18.28 -7.24 32.87
CA LYS A 15 19.10 -6.01 32.86
C LYS A 15 20.01 -6.00 31.62
N THR A 16 19.44 -5.96 30.43
CA THR A 16 20.16 -5.58 29.20
C THR A 16 19.30 -4.57 28.44
N LYS A 17 19.99 -3.57 27.89
CA LYS A 17 19.52 -2.41 27.12
C LYS A 17 18.03 -2.45 26.74
N ALA A 18 17.26 -1.55 27.35
CA ALA A 18 15.88 -1.33 27.01
C ALA A 18 15.70 -1.07 25.50
N LYS A 19 14.69 -1.75 24.96
CA LYS A 19 13.86 -1.34 23.81
C LYS A 19 14.53 -1.40 22.43
N GLU A 20 14.41 -2.58 21.83
CA GLU A 20 14.09 -2.65 20.40
C GLU A 20 12.83 -3.51 20.26
N CYS A 21 11.67 -2.89 20.46
CA CYS A 21 10.52 -3.37 19.72
C CYS A 21 10.95 -3.26 18.26
N PHE A 22 11.05 -4.37 17.54
CA PHE A 22 11.20 -4.37 16.08
C PHE A 22 10.21 -3.32 15.55
N ASN A 23 10.72 -2.17 15.10
CA ASN A 23 9.89 -1.14 14.51
C ASN A 23 9.50 -1.67 13.13
N ILE A 24 8.50 -2.54 13.11
CA ILE A 24 7.87 -3.08 11.92
C ILE A 24 7.14 -1.90 11.29
N ASN A 25 7.70 -1.36 10.21
CA ASN A 25 7.06 -0.30 9.47
C ASN A 25 5.83 -0.89 8.77
N LYS A 26 4.67 -0.26 8.95
CA LYS A 26 3.40 -0.68 8.34
C LYS A 26 2.87 0.51 7.56
N PHE A 27 2.53 0.29 6.31
CA PHE A 27 1.95 1.30 5.43
C PHE A 27 0.59 0.82 4.95
N THR A 28 -0.33 1.76 4.88
CA THR A 28 -1.65 1.57 4.29
C THR A 28 -1.79 2.61 3.19
N VAL A 29 -1.96 2.17 1.95
CA VAL A 29 -1.99 3.05 0.78
C VAL A 29 -3.19 2.70 -0.10
N ARG A 30 -3.75 3.69 -0.80
CA ARG A 30 -4.83 3.45 -1.76
C ARG A 30 -4.28 2.96 -3.11
N VAL A 31 -5.07 2.14 -3.80
CA VAL A 31 -4.87 1.86 -5.23
C VAL A 31 -4.75 3.17 -6.03
N GLY A 32 -3.76 3.26 -6.89
CA GLY A 32 -3.47 4.41 -7.74
C GLY A 32 -2.50 5.42 -7.12
N ASP A 33 -2.39 5.46 -5.79
CA ASP A 33 -1.49 6.39 -5.09
C ASP A 33 -0.03 5.92 -5.19
N GLU A 34 0.91 6.80 -4.82
CA GLU A 34 2.33 6.50 -4.69
C GLU A 34 2.68 6.23 -3.21
N VAL A 35 3.60 5.29 -2.96
CA VAL A 35 4.17 5.07 -1.63
C VAL A 35 5.69 5.01 -1.69
N THR A 36 6.36 5.56 -0.68
CA THR A 36 7.81 5.42 -0.48
C THR A 36 8.07 4.59 0.78
N LEU A 37 8.64 3.40 0.60
CA LEU A 37 8.97 2.47 1.67
C LEU A 37 10.42 2.73 2.14
N PRO A 38 10.61 3.14 3.39
CA PRO A 38 11.94 3.51 3.87
C PRO A 38 12.82 2.28 4.06
N CYS A 39 14.07 2.38 3.61
CA CYS A 39 15.12 1.47 4.05
C CYS A 39 15.77 2.05 5.32
N LYS A 40 15.89 1.25 6.38
CA LYS A 40 16.61 1.67 7.59
C LYS A 40 18.11 1.38 7.45
N ASP A 41 18.90 2.11 8.23
CA ASP A 41 20.34 1.87 8.41
C ASP A 41 21.15 1.93 7.10
N VAL A 42 20.72 2.77 6.17
CA VAL A 42 21.45 3.05 4.93
C VAL A 42 22.79 3.65 5.29
N THR A 43 23.87 3.05 4.78
CA THR A 43 25.23 3.52 5.07
C THR A 43 25.49 4.84 4.34
N ASP A 44 25.99 5.84 5.06
CA ASP A 44 26.36 7.13 4.46
C ASP A 44 27.39 6.95 3.33
N GLY A 45 27.19 7.65 2.22
CA GLY A 45 28.13 7.66 1.08
C GLY A 45 27.96 6.54 0.06
N GLN A 46 26.86 5.77 0.10
CA GLN A 46 26.54 4.82 -0.97
C GLN A 46 26.31 5.52 -2.31
N ASN A 47 27.02 5.07 -3.34
CA ASN A 47 26.83 5.57 -4.70
C ASN A 47 25.71 4.77 -5.37
N LYS A 48 24.57 5.44 -5.64
CA LYS A 48 23.40 4.84 -6.29
C LYS A 48 22.83 3.60 -5.57
N CYS A 49 22.98 3.53 -4.24
CA CYS A 49 22.46 2.40 -3.45
C CYS A 49 23.01 1.04 -3.88
N ASP A 50 24.28 1.00 -4.30
CA ASP A 50 25.02 -0.21 -4.68
C ASP A 50 25.08 -1.27 -3.57
N GLY A 51 25.08 -0.85 -2.30
CA GLY A 51 24.98 -1.74 -1.15
C GLY A 51 23.56 -2.14 -0.76
N THR A 52 22.53 -1.76 -1.51
CA THR A 52 21.13 -2.00 -1.15
C THR A 52 20.51 -3.11 -1.99
N THR A 53 19.80 -4.03 -1.33
CA THR A 53 18.92 -5.01 -1.97
C THR A 53 17.50 -4.85 -1.45
N TRP A 54 16.53 -4.71 -2.35
CA TRP A 54 15.11 -4.79 -2.04
C TRP A 54 14.51 -6.10 -2.55
N SER A 55 13.72 -6.75 -1.71
CA SER A 55 12.96 -7.95 -2.06
C SER A 55 11.50 -7.82 -1.65
N PHE A 56 10.60 -8.29 -2.51
CA PHE A 56 9.17 -8.40 -2.28
C PHE A 56 8.79 -9.84 -1.97
N ILE A 57 8.00 -10.03 -0.92
CA ILE A 57 7.51 -11.32 -0.48
C ILE A 57 5.99 -11.24 -0.35
N ARG A 58 5.32 -12.09 -1.12
CA ARG A 58 3.88 -12.33 -1.00
C ARG A 58 3.58 -13.81 -0.91
N SER A 59 3.78 -14.55 -2.01
CA SER A 59 3.76 -16.01 -2.00
C SER A 59 5.16 -16.59 -2.20
N ALA A 60 5.99 -15.87 -2.96
CA ALA A 60 7.40 -16.14 -3.18
C ALA A 60 8.20 -14.85 -3.03
N SER A 61 9.52 -14.98 -2.83
CA SER A 61 10.44 -13.85 -2.78
C SER A 61 10.88 -13.46 -4.19
N VAL A 62 10.84 -12.17 -4.49
CA VAL A 62 11.30 -11.58 -5.76
C VAL A 62 12.23 -10.41 -5.45
N THR A 63 13.43 -10.41 -6.04
CA THR A 63 14.35 -9.27 -5.95
C THR A 63 13.87 -8.14 -6.85
N LEU A 64 13.62 -6.98 -6.26
CA LEU A 64 13.14 -5.78 -6.96
C LEU A 64 14.28 -4.88 -7.43
N PHE A 65 15.29 -4.74 -6.58
CA PHE A 65 16.44 -3.85 -6.78
C PHE A 65 17.66 -4.47 -6.12
N GLU A 66 18.80 -4.44 -6.81
CA GLU A 66 20.06 -4.94 -6.28
C GLU A 66 21.23 -4.24 -6.97
N ALA A 67 22.28 -3.92 -6.20
CA ALA A 67 23.53 -3.37 -6.71
C ALA A 67 23.35 -2.16 -7.64
N GLY A 68 22.47 -1.23 -7.27
CA GLY A 68 22.22 -0.01 -8.04
C GLY A 68 21.30 -0.17 -9.25
N ASN A 69 20.75 -1.38 -9.48
CA ASN A 69 19.93 -1.67 -10.64
C ASN A 69 18.53 -2.16 -10.23
N ILE A 70 17.51 -1.62 -10.88
CA ILE A 70 16.15 -2.16 -10.81
C ILE A 70 16.09 -3.40 -11.69
N ASN A 71 15.42 -4.45 -11.23
CA ASN A 71 15.20 -5.64 -12.04
C ASN A 71 14.31 -5.31 -13.24
N LEU A 72 14.87 -5.43 -14.45
CA LEU A 72 14.23 -5.03 -15.72
C LEU A 72 12.96 -5.84 -16.07
N THR A 73 12.72 -6.95 -15.36
CA THR A 73 11.50 -7.76 -15.52
C THR A 73 10.31 -7.16 -14.76
N ILE A 74 10.51 -6.06 -14.05
CA ILE A 74 9.54 -5.43 -13.17
C ILE A 74 9.11 -4.08 -13.78
N PRO A 75 7.82 -3.72 -13.72
CA PRO A 75 7.28 -2.55 -14.39
C PRO A 75 7.97 -1.22 -14.03
N ASP A 76 7.97 -0.28 -14.99
CA ASP A 76 8.50 1.11 -14.95
C ASP A 76 7.97 2.01 -13.80
N ARG A 77 7.13 1.44 -12.93
CA ARG A 77 6.51 2.11 -11.78
C ARG A 77 7.36 2.06 -10.51
N LEU A 78 8.44 1.30 -10.48
CA LEU A 78 9.37 1.27 -9.34
C LEU A 78 10.51 2.26 -9.52
N ASN A 79 10.92 2.90 -8.42
CA ASN A 79 12.14 3.71 -8.37
C ASN A 79 12.80 3.58 -6.99
N VAL A 80 14.06 3.98 -6.88
CA VAL A 80 14.77 4.08 -5.61
C VAL A 80 15.25 5.52 -5.43
N THR A 81 14.98 6.08 -4.25
CA THR A 81 15.41 7.43 -3.88
C THR A 81 16.91 7.47 -3.54
N VAL A 82 17.46 8.68 -3.35
CA VAL A 82 18.86 8.86 -2.94
C VAL A 82 19.21 8.25 -1.58
N ASN A 83 18.21 8.11 -0.69
CA ASN A 83 18.33 7.41 0.60
C ASN A 83 17.88 5.95 0.50
N CYS A 84 17.95 5.35 -0.67
CA CYS A 84 17.72 3.93 -0.91
C CYS A 84 16.34 3.41 -0.51
N SER A 85 15.36 4.31 -0.42
CA SER A 85 13.96 3.97 -0.15
C SER A 85 13.26 3.58 -1.45
N LEU A 86 12.42 2.55 -1.39
CA LEU A 86 11.72 2.03 -2.56
C LEU A 86 10.44 2.85 -2.80
N VAL A 87 10.33 3.42 -3.99
CA VAL A 87 9.12 4.11 -4.46
C VAL A 87 8.32 3.16 -5.32
N ILE A 88 7.02 3.06 -5.05
CA ILE A 88 6.05 2.31 -5.84
C ILE A 88 5.01 3.30 -6.34
N LYS A 89 5.01 3.58 -7.64
CA LYS A 89 4.01 4.41 -8.31
C LYS A 89 2.79 3.60 -8.69
N LYS A 90 1.62 4.24 -8.71
CA LYS A 90 0.35 3.65 -9.14
C LYS A 90 0.12 2.29 -8.45
N VAL A 91 0.07 2.31 -7.12
CA VAL A 91 -0.06 1.09 -6.31
C VAL A 91 -1.29 0.29 -6.75
N SER A 92 -1.16 -1.03 -6.79
CA SER A 92 -2.21 -1.98 -7.15
C SER A 92 -2.48 -2.96 -6.01
N MET A 93 -3.56 -3.72 -6.11
CA MET A 93 -3.86 -4.78 -5.13
C MET A 93 -2.79 -5.87 -5.08
N GLU A 94 -1.99 -6.01 -6.14
CA GLU A 94 -0.95 -7.03 -6.23
C GLU A 94 0.32 -6.67 -5.43
N ASP A 95 0.45 -5.41 -5.02
CA ASP A 95 1.56 -4.88 -4.21
C ASP A 95 1.42 -5.18 -2.72
N VAL A 96 0.32 -5.81 -2.29
CA VAL A 96 0.19 -6.24 -0.90
C VAL A 96 1.25 -7.28 -0.57
N GLY A 97 2.03 -7.03 0.46
CA GLY A 97 3.05 -7.98 0.89
C GLY A 97 4.04 -7.40 1.88
N ARG A 98 5.08 -8.18 2.11
CA ARG A 98 6.25 -7.78 2.90
C ARG A 98 7.38 -7.39 1.96
N TYR A 99 7.89 -6.18 2.15
CA TYR A 99 9.08 -5.68 1.48
C TYR A 99 10.23 -5.72 2.47
N THR A 100 11.36 -6.25 2.04
CA THR A 100 12.58 -6.32 2.85
C THR A 100 13.65 -5.49 2.18
N CYS A 101 14.25 -4.56 2.93
CA CYS A 101 15.47 -3.89 2.53
C CYS A 101 16.64 -4.46 3.30
N ARG A 102 17.69 -4.80 2.57
CA ARG A 102 18.95 -5.32 3.10
C ARG A 102 20.08 -4.40 2.68
N GLN A 103 20.94 -4.07 3.64
CA GLN A 103 22.14 -3.27 3.44
C GLN A 103 23.38 -4.17 3.48
N LEU A 104 24.32 -3.95 2.58
CA LEU A 104 25.66 -4.54 2.62
C LEU A 104 26.61 -3.51 3.23
N THR A 105 27.09 -3.78 4.44
CA THR A 105 28.02 -2.89 5.14
C THR A 105 29.41 -3.54 5.12
N SER A 106 30.37 -2.93 4.44
CA SER A 106 31.77 -3.41 4.37
C SER A 106 31.92 -4.88 3.95
N GLY A 107 31.08 -5.33 3.00
CA GLY A 107 31.09 -6.71 2.50
C GLY A 107 30.39 -7.73 3.41
N GLN A 108 29.78 -7.29 4.51
CA GLN A 108 28.97 -8.14 5.39
C GLN A 108 27.49 -7.77 5.28
N GLU A 109 26.65 -8.79 5.43
CA GLU A 109 25.20 -8.64 5.42
C GLU A 109 24.74 -7.91 6.69
N GLY A 110 24.23 -6.69 6.51
CA GLY A 110 23.66 -5.87 7.56
C GLY A 110 22.25 -6.34 7.96
N PRO A 111 21.66 -5.72 9.01
CA PRO A 111 20.33 -6.09 9.48
C PRO A 111 19.27 -5.83 8.40
N ASN A 112 18.30 -6.74 8.30
CA ASN A 112 17.16 -6.59 7.40
C ASN A 112 16.11 -5.66 8.03
N SER A 113 15.68 -4.65 7.28
CA SER A 113 14.50 -3.86 7.62
C SER A 113 13.28 -4.37 6.85
N SER A 114 12.16 -4.53 7.55
CA SER A 114 10.92 -5.07 6.97
C SER A 114 9.81 -4.04 7.00
N VAL A 115 9.10 -3.94 5.87
CA VAL A 115 7.95 -3.08 5.68
C VAL A 115 6.77 -3.93 5.23
N TYR A 116 5.63 -3.79 5.89
CA TYR A 116 4.39 -4.45 5.50
C TYR A 116 3.48 -3.44 4.81
N LEU A 117 3.07 -3.74 3.58
CA LEU A 117 2.18 -2.89 2.80
C LEU A 117 0.79 -3.50 2.74
N SER A 118 -0.19 -2.77 3.27
CA SER A 118 -1.62 -3.02 3.09
C SER A 118 -2.17 -2.07 2.03
N VAL A 119 -3.08 -2.56 1.18
CA VAL A 119 -3.63 -1.77 0.07
C VAL A 119 -5.15 -1.62 0.22
N VAL A 120 -5.63 -0.40 0.06
CA VAL A 120 -7.04 -0.01 0.13
C VAL A 120 -7.58 0.23 -1.27
N HIS A 121 -8.74 -0.34 -1.56
CA HIS A 121 -9.49 -0.10 -2.78
C HIS A 121 -10.87 0.41 -2.42
N SER A 122 -11.19 1.63 -2.83
CA SER A 122 -12.50 2.26 -2.64
C SER A 122 -12.99 2.83 -3.96
N SER A 123 -13.93 2.13 -4.60
CA SER A 123 -14.42 2.45 -5.94
C SER A 123 -15.87 1.95 -6.14
N PRO A 124 -16.59 2.41 -7.18
CA PRO A 124 -17.89 1.85 -7.50
C PRO A 124 -17.72 0.43 -8.09
N VAL A 125 -18.56 -0.52 -7.69
CA VAL A 125 -18.43 -1.94 -8.09
C VAL A 125 -18.49 -2.13 -9.60
N THR A 126 -19.21 -1.25 -10.27
CA THR A 126 -19.28 -0.97 -11.72
C THR A 126 -20.43 0.03 -11.86
N GLU A 127 -20.55 0.76 -12.96
CA GLU A 127 -21.67 1.69 -13.24
C GLU A 127 -23.05 1.01 -13.35
N GLN A 128 -23.29 -0.11 -12.66
CA GLN A 128 -24.62 -0.65 -12.48
C GLN A 128 -25.43 0.31 -11.62
N LYS A 129 -26.06 1.28 -12.30
CA LYS A 129 -27.25 1.97 -11.80
C LYS A 129 -28.37 0.95 -11.69
N ILE A 130 -28.36 0.16 -10.62
CA ILE A 130 -29.49 -0.71 -10.31
C ILE A 130 -30.59 0.23 -9.83
N ASN A 131 -31.58 0.54 -10.68
CA ASN A 131 -32.70 1.41 -10.32
C ASN A 131 -32.25 2.76 -9.71
N ASP A 132 -31.33 3.48 -10.38
CA ASP A 132 -30.75 4.76 -9.90
C ASP A 132 -29.95 4.70 -8.59
N SER A 133 -29.62 3.50 -8.10
CA SER A 133 -28.69 3.31 -6.99
C SER A 133 -27.26 3.08 -7.46
N VAL A 134 -26.30 3.57 -6.69
CA VAL A 134 -24.88 3.26 -6.86
C VAL A 134 -24.45 2.30 -5.78
N VAL A 135 -23.66 1.30 -6.20
CA VAL A 135 -23.03 0.33 -5.31
C VAL A 135 -21.56 0.71 -5.13
N LEU A 136 -21.21 1.12 -3.91
CA LEU A 136 -19.86 1.47 -3.52
C LEU A 136 -19.21 0.29 -2.80
N ASN A 137 -17.95 0.02 -3.15
CA ASN A 137 -17.15 -1.00 -2.50
C ASN A 137 -15.94 -0.35 -1.85
N CYS A 138 -15.71 -0.66 -0.57
CA CYS A 138 -14.44 -0.42 0.05
C CYS A 138 -13.85 -1.70 0.59
N SER A 139 -12.59 -1.96 0.27
CA SER A 139 -11.85 -3.10 0.78
C SER A 139 -10.43 -2.71 1.17
N VAL A 140 -9.92 -3.38 2.19
CA VAL A 140 -8.51 -3.37 2.57
C VAL A 140 -7.98 -4.78 2.48
N VAL A 141 -6.74 -4.91 1.99
CA VAL A 141 -6.06 -6.18 1.87
C VAL A 141 -4.75 -6.14 2.65
N ASP A 142 -4.63 -7.09 3.58
CA ASP A 142 -3.52 -7.25 4.50
C ASP A 142 -2.70 -8.51 4.18
N TYR A 143 -1.43 -8.48 4.58
CA TYR A 143 -0.49 -9.59 4.39
C TYR A 143 -0.23 -10.38 5.69
N GLU A 144 -0.28 -11.71 5.66
CA GLU A 144 -0.09 -12.71 6.75
C GLU A 144 -1.12 -12.72 7.88
N ILE A 145 -1.61 -11.55 8.30
CA ILE A 145 -2.58 -11.42 9.39
C ILE A 145 -3.57 -10.28 9.09
N PRO A 146 -4.83 -10.39 9.54
CA PRO A 146 -5.77 -9.27 9.49
C PRO A 146 -5.27 -8.13 10.40
N ARG A 147 -5.08 -6.95 9.83
CA ARG A 147 -4.65 -5.72 10.54
C ARG A 147 -5.71 -4.65 10.54
N HIS A 148 -6.61 -4.66 9.56
CA HIS A 148 -7.57 -3.59 9.37
C HIS A 148 -9.02 -4.09 9.34
N THR A 149 -9.92 -3.25 9.82
CA THR A 149 -11.36 -3.33 9.56
C THR A 149 -11.78 -2.17 8.66
N VAL A 150 -12.89 -2.35 7.96
CA VAL A 150 -13.43 -1.33 7.05
C VAL A 150 -14.88 -1.06 7.37
N GLU A 151 -15.26 0.21 7.39
CA GLU A 151 -16.63 0.69 7.62
C GLU A 151 -16.93 1.90 6.72
N TRP A 152 -18.20 2.18 6.43
CA TRP A 152 -18.61 3.39 5.70
C TRP A 152 -19.14 4.47 6.66
N LEU A 153 -18.70 5.72 6.49
CA LEU A 153 -19.21 6.88 7.23
C LEU A 153 -20.37 7.55 6.47
N TYR A 154 -21.46 6.82 6.24
CA TYR A 154 -22.68 7.36 5.62
C TYR A 154 -23.85 6.39 5.93
N GLU A 155 -24.68 6.73 6.91
CA GLU A 155 -26.00 6.10 7.17
C GLU A 155 -26.06 4.64 7.65
N GLY A 156 -25.06 4.14 8.39
CA GLY A 156 -25.25 3.06 9.39
C GLY A 156 -25.69 1.67 8.90
N LYS A 157 -25.86 1.43 7.59
CA LYS A 157 -26.07 0.09 7.02
C LYS A 157 -24.74 -0.46 6.52
N THR A 158 -24.11 -1.31 7.32
CA THR A 158 -22.81 -1.91 7.05
C THR A 158 -22.92 -3.43 7.03
N SER A 159 -22.55 -4.06 5.91
CA SER A 159 -22.23 -5.49 5.87
C SER A 159 -20.75 -5.65 5.57
N SER A 160 -20.00 -6.24 6.50
CA SER A 160 -18.58 -6.56 6.32
C SER A 160 -18.43 -8.01 5.88
N ASP A 161 -17.92 -8.22 4.67
CA ASP A 161 -17.52 -9.52 4.16
C ASP A 161 -16.01 -9.72 4.36
N SER A 162 -15.65 -10.84 4.99
CA SER A 162 -14.27 -11.29 5.13
C SER A 162 -14.02 -12.45 4.18
N LYS A 163 -13.21 -12.24 3.14
CA LYS A 163 -12.72 -13.33 2.27
C LYS A 163 -11.29 -13.69 2.69
N THR A 164 -11.06 -14.97 2.98
CA THR A 164 -9.80 -15.45 3.56
C THR A 164 -9.13 -16.47 2.66
N SER A 165 -7.88 -16.21 2.29
CA SER A 165 -6.97 -17.22 1.75
C SER A 165 -5.54 -16.84 2.17
N PRO A 166 -4.90 -17.54 3.13
CA PRO A 166 -3.51 -17.26 3.47
C PRO A 166 -2.63 -17.24 2.21
N PRO A 167 -1.66 -16.31 2.09
CA PRO A 167 -1.20 -15.34 3.09
C PRO A 167 -1.93 -13.99 3.04
N VAL A 168 -3.07 -13.87 2.37
CA VAL A 168 -3.74 -12.59 2.14
C VAL A 168 -5.10 -12.53 2.83
N TYR A 169 -5.36 -11.44 3.55
CA TYR A 169 -6.61 -11.22 4.28
C TYR A 169 -7.33 -10.02 3.70
N ARG A 170 -8.61 -10.17 3.37
CA ARG A 170 -9.43 -9.10 2.80
C ARG A 170 -10.64 -8.83 3.69
N SER A 171 -10.77 -7.58 4.14
CA SER A 171 -11.99 -7.03 4.72
C SER A 171 -12.66 -6.12 3.69
N THR A 172 -13.97 -6.28 3.48
CA THR A 172 -14.73 -5.57 2.45
C THR A 172 -16.08 -5.13 2.98
N VAL A 173 -16.50 -3.91 2.66
CA VAL A 173 -17.85 -3.39 2.94
C VAL A 173 -18.48 -2.85 1.66
N ILE A 174 -19.75 -3.19 1.47
CA ILE A 174 -20.54 -2.74 0.32
C ILE A 174 -21.63 -1.80 0.83
N LEU A 175 -21.77 -0.65 0.17
CA LEU A 175 -22.84 0.32 0.44
C LEU A 175 -23.65 0.53 -0.83
N THR A 176 -24.95 0.27 -0.76
CA THR A 176 -25.91 0.58 -1.82
C THR A 176 -26.69 1.82 -1.43
N THR A 177 -26.61 2.88 -2.22
CA THR A 177 -27.29 4.16 -1.94
C THR A 177 -28.00 4.69 -3.19
N SER A 178 -29.20 5.25 -3.03
CA SER A 178 -29.98 5.83 -4.13
C SER A 178 -29.52 7.26 -4.43
N LEU A 179 -29.19 7.54 -5.70
CA LEU A 179 -28.76 8.87 -6.13
C LEU A 179 -29.96 9.75 -6.47
N HIS A 180 -30.61 10.32 -5.45
CA HIS A 180 -31.49 11.46 -5.67
C HIS A 180 -30.85 12.83 -5.39
N GLN A 181 -29.57 12.90 -5.00
CA GLN A 181 -28.90 14.19 -4.74
C GLN A 181 -27.42 14.15 -5.16
N ASN A 182 -27.07 14.95 -6.16
CA ASN A 182 -25.79 15.60 -6.51
C ASN A 182 -24.44 14.93 -6.13
N SER A 183 -23.45 15.02 -7.02
CA SER A 183 -22.03 14.60 -6.82
C SER A 183 -21.42 14.97 -5.45
N THR A 184 -21.90 16.05 -4.84
CA THR A 184 -21.52 16.51 -3.50
C THR A 184 -21.83 15.52 -2.37
N SER A 185 -22.92 14.73 -2.47
CA SER A 185 -23.29 13.73 -1.45
C SER A 185 -22.32 12.54 -1.47
N LEU A 186 -21.94 12.04 -2.64
CA LEU A 186 -20.96 10.96 -2.82
C LEU A 186 -19.58 11.34 -2.28
N SER A 187 -19.18 12.61 -2.42
CA SER A 187 -17.91 13.11 -1.87
C SER A 187 -17.85 13.07 -0.34
N SER A 188 -19.01 13.09 0.33
CA SER A 188 -19.11 13.00 1.79
C SER A 188 -18.98 11.56 2.30
N ILE A 189 -19.20 10.57 1.43
CA ILE A 189 -19.07 9.15 1.76
C ILE A 189 -17.59 8.81 1.85
N LYS A 190 -17.14 8.45 3.06
CA LYS A 190 -15.75 8.07 3.33
C LYS A 190 -15.68 6.62 3.77
N CYS A 191 -14.75 5.89 3.16
CA CYS A 191 -14.35 4.60 3.64
C CYS A 191 -13.42 4.79 4.85
N ASN A 192 -13.85 4.30 6.00
CA ASN A 192 -13.09 4.28 7.23
C ASN A 192 -12.31 2.96 7.31
N VAL A 193 -10.98 3.04 7.24
CA VAL A 193 -10.08 1.92 7.45
C VAL A 193 -9.43 2.08 8.82
N THR A 194 -9.74 1.17 9.73
CA THR A 194 -9.26 1.23 11.12
C THR A 194 -8.23 0.14 11.37
N ASN A 195 -7.07 0.52 11.92
CA ASN A 195 -6.09 -0.44 12.41
C ASN A 195 -6.60 -1.12 13.68
N ILE A 196 -6.68 -2.44 13.67
CA ILE A 196 -7.26 -3.23 14.77
C ILE A 196 -6.47 -3.05 16.07
N SER A 197 -5.14 -2.99 15.97
CA SER A 197 -4.24 -2.93 17.13
C SER A 197 -4.07 -1.51 17.66
N THR A 198 -3.83 -0.53 16.79
CA THR A 198 -3.55 0.86 17.21
C THR A 198 -4.81 1.70 17.36
N LYS A 199 -5.94 1.25 16.81
CA LYS A 199 -7.19 2.02 16.67
C LYS A 199 -7.06 3.29 15.82
N GLU A 200 -5.95 3.43 15.10
CA GLU A 200 -5.75 4.53 14.17
C GLU A 200 -6.71 4.39 12.97
N VAL A 201 -7.28 5.52 12.56
CA VAL A 201 -8.28 5.61 11.50
C VAL A 201 -7.70 6.36 10.30
N GLN A 202 -7.83 5.77 9.13
CA GLN A 202 -7.53 6.40 7.85
C GLN A 202 -8.81 6.50 7.01
N LEU A 203 -9.10 7.71 6.52
CA LEU A 203 -10.30 8.00 5.76
C LEU A 203 -9.99 8.09 4.27
N PHE A 204 -10.66 7.25 3.49
CA PHE A 204 -10.53 7.19 2.05
C PHE A 204 -11.81 7.71 1.40
N THR A 205 -11.73 8.85 0.73
CA THR A 205 -12.83 9.40 -0.09
C THR A 205 -13.07 8.57 -1.34
N PHE A 206 -14.25 8.67 -1.94
CA PHE A 206 -14.47 8.14 -3.28
C PHE A 206 -13.61 8.87 -4.33
N SER A 207 -13.01 8.12 -5.25
CA SER A 207 -12.35 8.68 -6.43
C SER A 207 -13.09 8.14 -7.66
N HIS A 208 -13.77 9.02 -8.40
CA HIS A 208 -14.23 8.68 -9.74
C HIS A 208 -12.96 8.57 -10.59
N GLN A 209 -12.63 7.39 -11.11
CA GLN A 209 -11.68 7.35 -12.22
C GLN A 209 -12.42 7.96 -13.41
N SER A 210 -12.32 9.28 -13.61
CA SER A 210 -12.58 9.82 -14.95
C SER A 210 -11.48 9.24 -15.83
N THR A 211 -11.90 8.48 -16.83
CA THR A 211 -11.06 8.22 -18.00
C THR A 211 -10.96 9.53 -18.78
N ASP A 212 -10.22 10.50 -18.25
CA ASP A 212 -9.75 11.62 -19.05
C ASP A 212 -8.57 11.09 -19.86
N GLN A 213 -8.94 10.62 -21.05
CA GLN A 213 -8.04 10.33 -22.14
C GLN A 213 -7.36 11.64 -22.51
N ASP A 214 -6.18 11.87 -21.95
CA ASP A 214 -5.28 12.97 -22.32
C ASP A 214 -4.95 12.80 -23.81
N THR A 215 -5.73 13.47 -24.65
CA THR A 215 -5.54 13.52 -26.10
C THR A 215 -4.58 14.65 -26.37
N ASP A 216 -3.31 14.38 -26.10
CA ASP A 216 -2.21 15.24 -26.48
C ASP A 216 -1.95 15.06 -27.99
N GLN A 217 -2.84 15.63 -28.82
CA GLN A 217 -2.53 15.89 -30.21
C GLN A 217 -1.89 17.27 -30.33
N ASN A 218 -0.61 17.33 -30.04
CA ASN A 218 0.25 18.37 -30.58
C ASN A 218 1.56 17.76 -31.09
N THR A 219 1.54 17.31 -32.35
CA THR A 219 2.75 17.25 -33.15
C THR A 219 2.51 17.99 -34.45
N GLY A 220 2.97 19.25 -34.48
CA GLY A 220 3.24 19.95 -35.71
C GLY A 220 4.23 19.13 -36.55
N HIS A 221 3.82 18.75 -37.74
CA HIS A 221 4.73 18.27 -38.77
C HIS A 221 5.02 19.43 -39.73
N LYS A 222 6.20 20.00 -39.57
CA LYS A 222 6.88 20.74 -40.64
C LYS A 222 7.38 19.68 -41.63
N ALA A 223 6.87 19.70 -42.85
CA ALA A 223 7.48 19.03 -43.98
C ALA A 223 7.60 20.03 -45.13
N ASP A 224 8.81 20.53 -45.31
CA ASP A 224 9.27 21.11 -46.57
C ASP A 224 9.19 20.00 -47.64
N GLN A 225 8.44 20.20 -48.73
CA GLN A 225 8.80 19.64 -50.04
C GLN A 225 8.40 20.60 -51.16
N ASN A 226 9.42 20.94 -51.93
CA ASN A 226 9.47 21.74 -53.13
C ASN A 226 9.41 20.80 -54.34
N THR A 227 8.40 20.92 -55.21
CA THR A 227 8.48 20.61 -56.65
C THR A 227 7.19 21.05 -57.36
N GLY A 228 7.33 21.95 -58.34
CA GLY A 228 6.27 22.42 -59.23
C GLY A 228 6.52 23.86 -59.68
#